data_AF-A0A944TS12-F1
#
_entry.id   AF-A0A944TS12-F1
#
_cell.length_a   1.000
_cell.length_b   1.000
_cell.length_c   1.000
_cell.angle_alpha   90.00
_cell.angle_beta   90.00
_cell.angle_gamma   90.00
#
_symmetry.space_group_name_H-M   'P 1'
#
loop_
_entity.id
_entity.type
_entity.pdbx_description
1 polymer ?
#
loop_
_entity_poly.entity_id
_entity_poly.type
_entity_poly.pdbx_seq_one_letter_code
_entity_poly.pdbx_strand_id
1 'polypeptide(L)'
;MRKDKFVKVLSVGDCITSNRLEKYIDKGLGHLFIKKSEQEGYVSFCQQVVANLHSVEIPSDSKIKMTLTSGDETLKYLKDQGLDDESIEYAKEFACNAQKTVEGLAANEETIKSLILNASVFEHSSGTALIAGLVARELGYENKKQLQNLGLAALLHDIGLFESDGNDKIFLEEFDVEEELNKKSTSADRKEALSALYNDHPGNAAFMLSKIKTIDDEILLMVEQHHMRPMGRGFPTWNFQELQLHPLGQILAISDEYSKSLSAFGRGKINKSELNSFSKGLGSFDQKLRKAFLAIFFA
;
A
#
# COMPACT_ATOMS: atom_id res chain seq x y z
N MET A 1 9.59 7.83 32.13
CA MET A 1 8.34 7.04 32.06
C MET A 1 8.68 5.59 32.39
N ARG A 2 7.86 4.87 33.17
CA ARG A 2 8.03 3.41 33.33
C ARG A 2 7.58 2.75 32.01
N LYS A 3 8.38 1.83 31.47
CA LYS A 3 8.16 1.27 30.12
C LYS A 3 6.85 0.46 29.98
N ASP A 4 6.28 -0.02 31.09
CA ASP A 4 5.11 -0.92 31.06
C ASP A 4 3.86 -0.33 31.75
N LYS A 5 3.75 1.01 31.82
CA LYS A 5 2.57 1.66 32.39
C LYS A 5 1.92 2.58 31.37
N PHE A 6 0.73 2.19 30.92
CA PHE A 6 -0.16 3.04 30.13
C PHE A 6 -1.04 3.87 31.05
N VAL A 7 -1.14 5.17 30.77
CA VAL A 7 -2.05 6.08 31.45
C VAL A 7 -3.19 6.39 30.49
N LYS A 8 -4.43 6.16 30.92
CA LYS A 8 -5.59 6.53 30.12
C LYS A 8 -5.62 8.05 29.94
N VAL A 9 -5.48 8.49 28.69
CA VAL A 9 -5.53 9.91 28.35
C VAL A 9 -6.81 10.31 27.64
N LEU A 10 -7.55 9.37 27.04
CA LEU A 10 -8.79 9.60 26.28
C LEU A 10 -9.77 8.44 26.48
N SER A 11 -11.06 8.74 26.37
CA SER A 11 -12.18 7.78 26.32
C SER A 11 -12.86 7.84 24.95
N VAL A 12 -13.57 6.76 24.58
CA VAL A 12 -14.47 6.78 23.42
C VAL A 12 -15.48 7.92 23.59
N GLY A 13 -15.66 8.73 22.54
CA GLY A 13 -16.52 9.92 22.54
C GLY A 13 -15.82 11.21 23.00
N ASP A 14 -14.59 11.14 23.54
CA ASP A 14 -13.84 12.35 23.87
C ASP A 14 -13.41 13.09 22.59
N CYS A 15 -13.57 14.42 22.58
CA CYS A 15 -12.98 15.26 21.55
C CYS A 15 -11.50 15.53 21.85
N ILE A 16 -10.65 15.32 20.84
CA ILE A 16 -9.25 15.74 20.87
C ILE A 16 -9.16 17.15 20.27
N THR A 17 -8.89 18.14 21.12
CA THR A 17 -8.66 19.52 20.66
C THR A 17 -7.19 19.74 20.32
N SER A 18 -6.89 20.70 19.43
CA SER A 18 -5.51 21.07 19.07
C SER A 18 -4.67 21.43 20.30
N ASN A 19 -5.21 22.24 21.23
CA ASN A 19 -4.55 22.58 22.49
C ASN A 19 -4.20 21.36 23.36
N ARG A 20 -4.99 20.28 23.28
CA ARG A 20 -4.71 19.05 24.03
C ARG A 20 -3.59 18.25 23.37
N LEU A 21 -3.56 18.20 22.04
CA LEU A 21 -2.48 17.57 21.26
C LEU A 21 -1.16 18.29 21.44
N GLU A 22 -1.14 19.62 21.36
CA GLU A 22 0.05 20.44 21.58
C GLU A 22 0.68 20.15 22.94
N LYS A 23 -0.13 20.08 24.01
CA LYS A 23 0.34 19.71 25.34
C LYS A 23 0.96 18.30 25.41
N TYR A 24 0.56 17.37 24.55
CA TYR A 24 1.18 16.06 24.47
C TYR A 24 2.49 16.11 23.69
N ILE A 25 2.51 16.83 22.56
CA ILE A 25 3.69 17.06 21.74
C ILE A 25 4.80 17.76 22.55
N ASP A 26 4.46 18.83 23.29
CA ASP A 26 5.38 19.58 24.15
C ASP A 26 5.99 18.72 25.26
N LYS A 27 5.29 17.66 25.68
CA LYS A 27 5.78 16.66 26.64
C LYS A 27 6.64 15.58 25.99
N GLY A 28 6.92 15.70 24.69
CA GLY A 28 7.68 14.73 23.91
C GLY A 28 6.92 13.43 23.63
N LEU A 29 5.59 13.43 23.71
CA LEU A 29 4.80 12.24 23.35
C LEU A 29 4.70 12.15 21.82
N GLY A 30 5.48 11.25 21.24
CA GLY A 30 5.42 10.92 19.82
C GLY A 30 4.32 9.91 19.45
N HIS A 31 3.81 9.15 20.42
CA HIS A 31 2.85 8.07 20.18
C HIS A 31 1.78 7.99 21.27
N LEU A 32 0.58 7.57 20.85
CA LEU A 32 -0.51 7.14 21.72
C LEU A 32 -0.79 5.67 21.46
N PHE A 33 -1.41 5.01 22.44
CA PHE A 33 -1.74 3.60 22.38
C PHE A 33 -3.24 3.42 22.61
N ILE A 34 -3.84 2.53 21.83
CA ILE A 34 -5.21 2.04 22.03
C ILE A 34 -5.17 0.62 22.58
N LYS A 35 -6.24 0.20 23.24
CA LYS A 35 -6.39 -1.22 23.60
C LYS A 35 -6.61 -2.03 22.33
N LYS A 36 -6.09 -3.28 22.31
CA LYS A 36 -6.30 -4.20 21.18
C LYS A 36 -7.78 -4.43 20.86
N SER A 37 -8.62 -4.52 21.88
CA SER A 37 -10.08 -4.66 21.75
C SER A 37 -10.78 -3.48 21.05
N GLU A 38 -10.11 -2.34 20.91
CA GLU A 38 -10.65 -1.12 20.29
C GLU A 38 -10.09 -0.90 18.88
N GLN A 39 -9.27 -1.82 18.36
CA GLN A 39 -8.58 -1.67 17.07
C GLN A 39 -9.58 -1.47 15.92
N GLU A 40 -10.62 -2.29 15.86
CA GLU A 40 -11.68 -2.20 14.84
C GLU A 40 -12.37 -0.82 14.85
N GLY A 41 -12.73 -0.34 16.04
CA GLY A 41 -13.33 0.99 16.21
C GLY A 41 -12.38 2.11 15.78
N TYR A 42 -11.07 1.93 15.96
CA TYR A 42 -10.07 2.89 15.51
C TYR A 42 -9.90 2.89 13.98
N VAL A 43 -9.89 1.73 13.33
CA VAL A 43 -9.88 1.66 11.85
C VAL A 43 -11.13 2.33 11.27
N SER A 44 -12.30 2.01 11.83
CA SER A 44 -13.57 2.67 11.46
C SER A 44 -13.49 4.19 11.59
N PHE A 45 -12.89 4.68 12.69
CA PHE A 45 -12.69 6.11 12.91
C PHE A 45 -11.77 6.74 11.85
N CYS A 46 -10.63 6.10 11.53
CA CYS A 46 -9.71 6.59 10.49
C CYS A 46 -10.42 6.73 9.14
N GLN A 47 -11.23 5.73 8.75
CA GLN A 47 -11.99 5.75 7.50
C GLN A 47 -13.03 6.88 7.49
N GLN A 48 -13.78 7.05 8.58
CA GLN A 48 -14.76 8.12 8.72
C GLN A 48 -14.10 9.51 8.64
N VAL A 49 -12.91 9.68 9.23
CA VAL A 49 -12.13 10.91 9.07
C VAL A 49 -11.88 11.16 7.59
N VAL A 50 -11.30 10.21 6.86
CA VAL A 50 -10.98 10.39 5.43
C VAL A 50 -12.25 10.66 4.60
N ALA A 51 -13.34 9.92 4.83
CA ALA A 51 -14.61 10.13 4.16
C ALA A 51 -15.13 11.57 4.35
N ASN A 52 -15.01 12.12 5.56
CA ASN A 52 -15.40 13.50 5.86
C ASN A 52 -14.44 14.53 5.26
N LEU A 53 -13.14 14.24 5.12
CA LEU A 53 -12.15 15.14 4.52
C LEU A 53 -12.43 15.45 3.05
N HIS A 54 -13.17 14.58 2.35
CA HIS A 54 -13.63 14.82 0.98
C HIS A 54 -14.65 15.94 0.87
N SER A 55 -15.38 16.22 1.96
CA SER A 55 -16.40 17.27 2.01
C SER A 55 -15.88 18.65 2.45
N VAL A 56 -14.61 18.74 2.84
CA VAL A 56 -13.99 19.97 3.33
C VAL A 56 -12.79 20.38 2.48
N GLU A 57 -12.56 21.70 2.42
CA GLU A 57 -11.42 22.28 1.74
C GLU A 57 -10.23 22.34 2.71
N ILE A 58 -9.28 21.44 2.49
CA ILE A 58 -8.02 21.33 3.24
C ILE A 58 -6.88 21.04 2.26
N PRO A 59 -5.62 21.27 2.65
CA PRO A 59 -4.47 20.99 1.78
C PRO A 59 -4.43 19.54 1.30
N SER A 60 -4.04 19.33 0.04
CA SER A 60 -3.91 17.99 -0.56
C SER A 60 -2.99 17.08 0.25
N ASP A 61 -1.91 17.62 0.81
CA ASP A 61 -0.99 16.89 1.69
C ASP A 61 -1.72 16.26 2.89
N SER A 62 -2.63 17.00 3.52
CA SER A 62 -3.42 16.49 4.64
C SER A 62 -4.38 15.38 4.20
N LYS A 63 -4.99 15.49 3.02
CA LYS A 63 -5.86 14.42 2.47
C LYS A 63 -5.05 13.16 2.16
N ILE A 64 -3.90 13.30 1.52
CA ILE A 64 -2.98 12.19 1.21
C ILE A 64 -2.56 11.50 2.49
N LYS A 65 -2.02 12.25 3.45
CA LYS A 65 -1.51 11.72 4.72
C LYS A 65 -2.56 10.95 5.52
N MET A 66 -3.78 11.50 5.63
CA MET A 66 -4.87 10.85 6.35
C MET A 66 -5.37 9.61 5.62
N THR A 67 -5.38 9.62 4.29
CA THR A 67 -5.73 8.44 3.48
C THR A 67 -4.73 7.31 3.68
N LEU A 68 -3.43 7.60 3.60
CA LEU A 68 -2.37 6.62 3.84
C LEU A 68 -2.43 6.07 5.27
N THR A 69 -2.62 6.94 6.27
CA THR A 69 -2.83 6.51 7.67
C THR A 69 -3.99 5.52 7.79
N SER A 70 -5.11 5.76 7.10
CA SER A 70 -6.24 4.84 7.09
C SER A 70 -5.90 3.50 6.43
N GLY A 71 -5.06 3.48 5.40
CA GLY A 71 -4.60 2.25 4.75
C GLY A 71 -3.70 1.42 5.65
N ASP A 72 -2.73 2.06 6.31
CA ASP A 72 -1.80 1.41 7.22
C ASP A 72 -2.54 0.75 8.40
N GLU A 73 -3.47 1.47 9.03
CA GLU A 73 -4.26 0.92 10.13
C GLU A 73 -5.20 -0.19 9.66
N THR A 74 -5.72 -0.11 8.43
CA THR A 74 -6.52 -1.18 7.82
C THR A 74 -5.66 -2.44 7.63
N LEU A 75 -4.48 -2.32 7.03
CA LEU A 75 -3.56 -3.45 6.85
C LEU A 75 -3.17 -4.09 8.16
N LYS A 76 -2.82 -3.27 9.16
CA LYS A 76 -2.50 -3.75 10.50
C LYS A 76 -3.66 -4.53 11.10
N TYR A 77 -4.88 -4.02 11.00
CA TYR A 77 -6.09 -4.74 11.45
C TYR A 77 -6.30 -6.07 10.72
N LEU A 78 -6.11 -6.12 9.40
CA LEU A 78 -6.23 -7.36 8.62
C LEU A 78 -5.15 -8.38 8.99
N LYS A 79 -3.90 -7.93 9.16
CA LYS A 79 -2.79 -8.79 9.62
C LYS A 79 -3.06 -9.35 11.01
N ASP A 80 -3.74 -8.59 11.86
CA ASP A 80 -4.04 -8.94 13.25
C ASP A 80 -5.29 -9.81 13.45
N GLN A 81 -6.39 -9.53 12.75
CA GLN A 81 -7.66 -10.28 12.87
C GLN A 81 -7.78 -11.42 11.87
N GLY A 82 -7.05 -11.35 10.76
CA GLY A 82 -7.23 -12.23 9.61
C GLY A 82 -8.19 -11.66 8.57
N LEU A 83 -8.26 -12.37 7.45
CA LEU A 83 -9.06 -11.99 6.29
C LEU A 83 -10.31 -12.88 6.19
N ASP A 84 -11.48 -12.24 6.20
CA ASP A 84 -12.77 -12.86 5.96
C ASP A 84 -13.74 -11.88 5.26
N ASP A 85 -15.00 -12.29 5.08
CA ASP A 85 -16.03 -11.48 4.41
C ASP A 85 -16.38 -10.18 5.19
N GLU A 86 -16.11 -10.09 6.50
CA GLU A 86 -16.38 -8.90 7.31
C GLU A 86 -15.16 -7.98 7.33
N SER A 87 -13.97 -8.51 7.62
CA SER A 87 -12.76 -7.70 7.73
C SER A 87 -12.35 -7.06 6.39
N ILE A 88 -12.66 -7.71 5.26
CA ILE A 88 -12.38 -7.19 3.91
C ILE A 88 -13.14 -5.90 3.59
N GLU A 89 -14.28 -5.64 4.24
CA GLU A 89 -15.07 -4.42 4.00
C GLU A 89 -14.28 -3.17 4.41
N TYR A 90 -13.40 -3.28 5.42
CA TYR A 90 -12.47 -2.19 5.75
C TYR A 90 -11.47 -1.91 4.63
N ALA A 91 -10.95 -2.95 3.95
CA ALA A 91 -10.08 -2.78 2.80
C ALA A 91 -10.79 -2.11 1.62
N LYS A 92 -12.05 -2.49 1.37
CA LYS A 92 -12.89 -1.88 0.33
C LYS A 92 -13.21 -0.41 0.63
N GLU A 93 -13.51 -0.09 1.87
CA GLU A 93 -13.77 1.30 2.27
C GLU A 93 -12.48 2.15 2.14
N PHE A 94 -11.31 1.60 2.47
CA PHE A 94 -10.05 2.26 2.14
C PHE A 94 -9.92 2.49 0.63
N ALA A 95 -10.16 1.47 -0.21
CA ALA A 95 -10.02 1.60 -1.66
C ALA A 95 -10.97 2.67 -2.25
N CYS A 96 -12.20 2.74 -1.74
CA CYS A 96 -13.17 3.79 -2.06
C CYS A 96 -12.66 5.18 -1.67
N ASN A 97 -12.12 5.33 -0.46
CA ASN A 97 -11.57 6.59 0.01
C ASN A 97 -10.28 6.99 -0.73
N ALA A 98 -9.41 6.05 -1.04
CA ALA A 98 -8.21 6.25 -1.85
C ALA A 98 -8.55 6.75 -3.25
N GLN A 99 -9.53 6.14 -3.91
CA GLN A 99 -10.04 6.61 -5.20
C GLN A 99 -10.53 8.06 -5.11
N LYS A 100 -11.39 8.39 -4.14
CA LYS A 100 -11.90 9.76 -3.94
C LYS A 100 -10.77 10.76 -3.67
N THR A 101 -9.76 10.36 -2.88
CA THR A 101 -8.56 11.17 -2.64
C THR A 101 -7.89 11.49 -3.96
N VAL A 102 -7.57 10.47 -4.77
CA VAL A 102 -6.92 10.65 -6.08
C VAL A 102 -7.76 11.53 -6.99
N GLU A 103 -9.08 11.32 -7.09
CA GLU A 103 -9.99 12.15 -7.89
C GLU A 103 -9.92 13.63 -7.50
N GLY A 104 -9.81 13.92 -6.20
CA GLY A 104 -9.70 15.28 -5.66
C GLY A 104 -8.31 15.92 -5.72
N LEU A 105 -7.26 15.19 -6.13
CA LEU A 105 -5.90 15.75 -6.21
C LEU A 105 -5.71 16.61 -7.46
N ALA A 106 -5.21 17.84 -7.27
CA ALA A 106 -4.78 18.68 -8.38
C ALA A 106 -3.57 18.05 -9.09
N ALA A 107 -3.55 18.10 -10.42
CA ALA A 107 -2.42 17.66 -11.23
C ALA A 107 -1.34 18.74 -11.29
N ASN A 108 -0.70 19.03 -10.16
CA ASN A 108 0.39 20.01 -10.05
C ASN A 108 1.61 19.43 -9.31
N GLU A 109 2.77 20.03 -9.56
CA GLU A 109 4.06 19.55 -9.04
C GLU A 109 4.10 19.46 -7.50
N GLU A 110 3.46 20.39 -6.79
CA GLU A 110 3.39 20.40 -5.33
C GLU A 110 2.64 19.18 -4.78
N THR A 111 1.48 18.87 -5.37
CA THR A 111 0.65 17.72 -4.96
C THR A 111 1.37 16.40 -5.25
N ILE A 112 2.04 16.29 -6.40
CA ILE A 112 2.83 15.10 -6.75
C ILE A 112 4.00 14.93 -5.78
N LYS A 113 4.74 15.99 -5.45
CA LYS A 113 5.81 15.94 -4.45
C LYS A 113 5.30 15.51 -3.09
N SER A 114 4.16 16.04 -2.64
CA SER A 114 3.54 15.63 -1.38
C SER A 114 3.16 14.15 -1.39
N LEU A 115 2.55 13.66 -2.48
CA LEU A 115 2.23 12.23 -2.63
C LEU A 115 3.48 11.36 -2.50
N ILE A 116 4.52 11.67 -3.26
CA ILE A 116 5.79 10.94 -3.25
C ILE A 116 6.41 10.92 -1.85
N LEU A 117 6.48 12.09 -1.20
CA LEU A 117 7.08 12.19 0.14
C LEU A 117 6.31 11.37 1.17
N ASN A 118 4.98 11.45 1.17
CA ASN A 118 4.18 10.65 2.09
C ASN A 118 4.29 9.15 1.75
N ALA A 119 4.14 8.75 0.48
CA ALA A 119 4.27 7.34 0.07
C ALA A 119 5.63 6.71 0.45
N SER A 120 6.71 7.50 0.57
CA SER A 120 8.02 7.01 1.04
C SER A 120 8.12 6.73 2.55
N VAL A 121 7.10 7.11 3.33
CA VAL A 121 7.11 7.05 4.81
C VAL A 121 6.07 6.08 5.37
N PHE A 122 4.91 5.99 4.73
CA PHE A 122 3.80 5.11 5.10
C PHE A 122 4.00 3.68 4.56
N GLU A 123 3.08 2.77 4.89
CA GLU A 123 3.14 1.39 4.38
C GLU A 123 3.15 1.34 2.85
N HIS A 124 3.97 0.45 2.31
CA HIS A 124 4.19 0.31 0.88
C HIS A 124 2.88 0.13 0.11
N SER A 125 2.01 -0.77 0.57
CA SER A 125 0.78 -1.11 -0.16
C SER A 125 -0.25 0.03 -0.14
N SER A 126 -0.28 0.87 0.91
CA SER A 126 -1.16 2.04 0.96
C SER A 126 -0.66 3.14 0.00
N GLY A 127 0.66 3.35 -0.07
CA GLY A 127 1.32 4.19 -1.07
C GLY A 127 1.07 3.74 -2.50
N THR A 128 1.25 2.44 -2.76
CA THR A 128 1.00 1.80 -4.06
C THR A 128 -0.43 2.03 -4.54
N ALA A 129 -1.43 1.99 -3.65
CA ALA A 129 -2.82 2.24 -4.00
C ALA A 129 -3.08 3.66 -4.54
N LEU A 130 -2.49 4.69 -3.92
CA LEU A 130 -2.61 6.06 -4.39
C LEU A 130 -1.84 6.31 -5.70
N ILE A 131 -0.63 5.74 -5.82
CA ILE A 131 0.18 5.82 -7.03
C ILE A 131 -0.56 5.14 -8.20
N ALA A 132 -1.09 3.93 -8.00
CA ALA A 132 -1.82 3.18 -9.01
C ALA A 132 -3.08 3.91 -9.46
N GLY A 133 -3.85 4.46 -8.52
CA GLY A 133 -5.03 5.28 -8.85
C GLY A 133 -4.67 6.51 -9.70
N LEU A 134 -3.57 7.18 -9.36
CA LEU A 134 -3.10 8.36 -10.10
C LEU A 134 -2.66 8.01 -11.53
N VAL A 135 -1.93 6.90 -11.70
CA VAL A 135 -1.52 6.40 -13.02
C VAL A 135 -2.73 5.97 -13.85
N ALA A 136 -3.72 5.30 -13.23
CA ALA A 136 -4.95 4.92 -13.91
C ALA A 136 -5.75 6.14 -14.38
N ARG A 137 -5.82 7.20 -13.55
CA ARG A 137 -6.44 8.47 -13.92
C ARG A 137 -5.76 9.11 -15.13
N GLU A 138 -4.42 9.17 -15.15
CA GLU A 138 -3.66 9.72 -16.29
C GLU A 138 -3.87 8.91 -17.58
N LEU A 139 -4.06 7.59 -17.46
CA LEU A 139 -4.36 6.72 -18.59
C LEU A 139 -5.81 6.81 -19.07
N GLY A 140 -6.66 7.58 -18.39
CA GLY A 140 -8.06 7.82 -18.74
C GLY A 140 -9.04 6.74 -18.26
N TYR A 141 -8.70 5.99 -17.20
CA TYR A 141 -9.65 5.08 -16.58
C TYR A 141 -10.66 5.87 -15.73
N GLU A 142 -11.96 5.69 -16.00
CA GLU A 142 -13.05 6.40 -15.32
C GLU A 142 -14.04 5.48 -14.60
N ASN A 143 -13.97 4.16 -14.86
CA ASN A 143 -14.88 3.21 -14.24
C ASN A 143 -14.57 3.08 -12.75
N LYS A 144 -15.48 3.60 -11.91
CA LYS A 144 -15.32 3.62 -10.46
C LYS A 144 -15.08 2.23 -9.85
N LYS A 145 -15.79 1.20 -10.32
CA LYS A 145 -15.61 -0.16 -9.81
C LYS A 145 -14.20 -0.66 -10.11
N GLN A 146 -13.71 -0.45 -11.32
CA GLN A 146 -12.36 -0.85 -11.71
C GLN A 146 -11.27 -0.10 -10.93
N LEU A 147 -11.45 1.20 -10.70
CA LEU A 147 -10.52 1.99 -9.90
C LEU A 147 -10.51 1.56 -8.42
N GLN A 148 -11.68 1.21 -7.87
CA GLN A 148 -11.80 0.64 -6.52
C GLN A 148 -11.16 -0.74 -6.44
N ASN A 149 -11.39 -1.61 -7.43
CA ASN A 149 -10.74 -2.91 -7.53
C ASN A 149 -9.22 -2.77 -7.62
N LEU A 150 -8.71 -1.80 -8.38
CA LEU A 150 -7.27 -1.50 -8.46
C LEU A 150 -6.73 -1.05 -7.10
N GLY A 151 -7.42 -0.13 -6.41
CA GLY A 151 -7.01 0.32 -5.07
C GLY A 151 -7.01 -0.81 -4.03
N LEU A 152 -7.99 -1.72 -4.11
CA LEU A 152 -8.09 -2.89 -3.24
C LEU A 152 -6.99 -3.92 -3.53
N ALA A 153 -6.76 -4.24 -4.81
CA ALA A 153 -5.66 -5.10 -5.23
C ALA A 153 -4.31 -4.52 -4.79
N ALA A 154 -4.12 -3.21 -4.96
CA ALA A 154 -2.92 -2.51 -4.54
C ALA A 154 -2.70 -2.54 -3.03
N LEU A 155 -3.76 -2.44 -2.22
CA LEU A 155 -3.61 -2.57 -0.77
C LEU A 155 -3.20 -3.99 -0.37
N LEU A 156 -3.71 -5.02 -1.05
CA LEU A 156 -3.64 -6.41 -0.59
C LEU A 156 -2.62 -7.29 -1.35
N HIS A 157 -1.90 -6.76 -2.34
CA HIS A 157 -1.03 -7.56 -3.21
C HIS A 157 0.02 -8.39 -2.46
N ASP A 158 0.58 -7.84 -1.37
CA ASP A 158 1.60 -8.50 -0.55
C ASP A 158 1.04 -9.28 0.65
N ILE A 159 -0.28 -9.40 0.81
CA ILE A 159 -0.86 -10.11 1.98
C ILE A 159 -0.51 -11.61 2.00
N GLY A 160 0.02 -12.15 0.90
CA GLY A 160 0.54 -13.50 0.79
C GLY A 160 1.96 -13.67 1.35
N LEU A 161 2.63 -12.60 1.77
CA LEU A 161 3.98 -12.61 2.29
C LEU A 161 3.97 -12.83 3.81
N PHE A 162 3.90 -14.09 4.23
CA PHE A 162 3.89 -14.46 5.65
C PHE A 162 4.60 -15.79 5.92
N GLU A 163 5.19 -15.92 7.10
CA GLU A 163 5.64 -17.19 7.64
C GLU A 163 4.55 -17.78 8.54
N SER A 164 4.42 -19.11 8.55
CA SER A 164 3.51 -19.79 9.46
C SER A 164 4.24 -20.15 10.75
N ASP A 165 3.72 -19.73 11.90
CA ASP A 165 4.16 -20.15 13.23
C ASP A 165 3.01 -20.84 13.95
N GLY A 166 2.94 -22.17 13.83
CA GLY A 166 1.81 -22.95 14.29
C GLY A 166 0.52 -22.58 13.56
N ASN A 167 -0.45 -22.00 14.27
CA ASN A 167 -1.70 -21.52 13.70
C ASN A 167 -1.65 -20.02 13.35
N ASP A 168 -0.59 -19.33 13.73
CA ASP A 168 -0.43 -17.89 13.54
C ASP A 168 0.32 -17.61 12.24
N LYS A 169 0.01 -16.46 11.63
CA LYS A 169 0.74 -15.93 10.47
C LYS A 169 1.58 -14.75 10.90
N ILE A 170 2.87 -14.81 10.62
CA ILE A 170 3.81 -13.70 10.81
C ILE A 170 3.99 -13.04 9.45
N PHE A 171 3.24 -11.97 9.19
CA PHE A 171 3.38 -11.19 7.96
C PHE A 171 4.74 -10.52 7.93
N LEU A 172 5.38 -10.58 6.77
CA LEU A 172 6.67 -9.96 6.52
C LEU A 172 6.48 -8.74 5.63
N GLU A 173 7.41 -7.79 5.72
CA GLU A 173 7.50 -6.70 4.77
C GLU A 173 8.46 -7.07 3.64
N GLU A 174 8.09 -6.73 2.41
CA GLU A 174 8.85 -7.07 1.20
C GLU A 174 10.32 -6.59 1.30
N PHE A 175 10.52 -5.36 1.77
CA PHE A 175 11.84 -4.77 1.98
C PHE A 175 12.71 -5.58 2.94
N ASP A 176 12.14 -6.06 4.05
CA ASP A 176 12.87 -6.84 5.06
C ASP A 176 13.30 -8.20 4.50
N VAL A 177 12.42 -8.84 3.70
CA VAL A 177 12.72 -10.09 3.00
C VAL A 177 13.90 -9.91 2.04
N GLU A 178 13.89 -8.86 1.22
CA GLU A 178 14.98 -8.58 0.30
C GLU A 178 16.29 -8.23 1.01
N GLU A 179 16.21 -7.44 2.09
CA GLU A 179 17.39 -7.11 2.89
C GLU A 179 18.00 -8.39 3.47
N GLU A 180 17.17 -9.31 3.98
CA GLU A 180 17.63 -10.60 4.52
C GLU A 180 18.22 -11.52 3.44
N LEU A 181 17.62 -11.59 2.25
CA LEU A 181 18.16 -12.33 1.10
C LEU A 181 19.56 -11.83 0.69
N ASN A 182 19.78 -10.52 0.74
CA ASN A 182 21.03 -9.87 0.36
C ASN A 182 22.11 -9.92 1.45
N LYS A 183 21.74 -10.13 2.72
CA LYS A 183 22.69 -10.26 3.83
C LYS A 183 23.61 -11.48 3.62
N LYS A 184 24.93 -11.26 3.75
CA LYS A 184 25.95 -12.33 3.62
C LYS A 184 25.89 -13.35 4.76
N SER A 185 25.39 -12.93 5.92
CA SER A 185 25.27 -13.78 7.13
C SER A 185 24.08 -14.73 7.08
N THR A 186 23.11 -14.51 6.19
CA THR A 186 21.94 -15.37 6.03
C THR A 186 22.35 -16.71 5.44
N SER A 187 21.92 -17.82 6.06
CA SER A 187 22.25 -19.17 5.62
C SER A 187 21.66 -19.49 4.24
N ALA A 188 22.26 -20.46 3.52
CA ALA A 188 21.75 -20.89 2.22
C ALA A 188 20.29 -21.37 2.31
N ASP A 189 19.97 -22.21 3.29
CA ASP A 189 18.62 -22.74 3.51
C ASP A 189 17.60 -21.61 3.78
N ARG A 190 17.99 -20.59 4.56
CA ARG A 190 17.11 -19.42 4.81
C ARG A 190 16.91 -18.61 3.55
N LYS A 191 17.94 -18.41 2.72
CA LYS A 191 17.81 -17.72 1.44
C LYS A 191 16.91 -18.46 0.47
N GLU A 192 17.02 -19.79 0.42
CA GLU A 192 16.14 -20.62 -0.41
C GLU A 192 14.68 -20.50 0.05
N ALA A 193 14.43 -20.64 1.36
CA ALA A 193 13.09 -20.50 1.93
C ALA A 193 12.48 -19.10 1.68
N LEU A 194 13.24 -18.04 1.91
CA LEU A 194 12.80 -16.66 1.64
C LEU A 194 12.58 -16.42 0.15
N SER A 195 13.41 -16.99 -0.73
CA SER A 195 13.22 -16.84 -2.17
C SER A 195 11.96 -17.55 -2.66
N ALA A 196 11.65 -18.73 -2.12
CA ALA A 196 10.40 -19.42 -2.41
C ALA A 196 9.20 -18.62 -1.91
N LEU A 197 9.23 -18.19 -0.64
CA LEU A 197 8.19 -17.35 -0.05
C LEU A 197 7.94 -16.08 -0.87
N TYR A 198 9.01 -15.37 -1.23
CA TYR A 198 8.95 -14.16 -2.04
C TYR A 198 8.40 -14.42 -3.45
N ASN A 199 8.78 -15.50 -4.13
CA ASN A 199 8.24 -15.77 -5.48
C ASN A 199 6.79 -16.27 -5.47
N ASP A 200 6.38 -16.94 -4.39
CA ASP A 200 5.04 -17.54 -4.28
C ASP A 200 4.00 -16.58 -3.68
N HIS A 201 4.42 -15.47 -3.05
CA HIS A 201 3.49 -14.56 -2.37
C HIS A 201 2.38 -13.98 -3.27
N PRO A 202 2.55 -13.70 -4.58
CA PRO A 202 1.45 -13.23 -5.41
C PRO A 202 0.34 -14.28 -5.53
N GLY A 203 0.73 -15.55 -5.71
CA GLY A 203 -0.20 -16.68 -5.74
C GLY A 203 -0.83 -16.97 -4.39
N ASN A 204 -0.05 -16.86 -3.30
CA ASN A 204 -0.57 -17.02 -1.94
C ASN A 204 -1.59 -15.93 -1.59
N ALA A 205 -1.32 -14.68 -1.96
CA ALA A 205 -2.22 -13.55 -1.78
C ALA A 205 -3.53 -13.78 -2.56
N ALA A 206 -3.44 -14.10 -3.85
CA ALA A 206 -4.60 -14.40 -4.67
C ALA A 206 -5.41 -15.59 -4.11
N PHE A 207 -4.75 -16.66 -3.67
CA PHE A 207 -5.42 -17.80 -3.04
C PHE A 207 -6.13 -17.43 -1.75
N MET A 208 -5.51 -16.63 -0.88
CA MET A 208 -6.14 -16.13 0.34
C MET A 208 -7.39 -15.32 0.03
N LEU A 209 -7.30 -14.40 -0.93
CA LEU A 209 -8.40 -13.52 -1.34
C LEU A 209 -9.53 -14.29 -2.04
N SER A 210 -9.21 -15.36 -2.80
CA SER A 210 -10.21 -16.19 -3.50
C SER A 210 -11.22 -16.87 -2.59
N LYS A 211 -10.92 -16.97 -1.29
CA LYS A 211 -11.81 -17.56 -0.27
C LYS A 211 -12.89 -16.59 0.20
N ILE A 212 -12.74 -15.31 -0.11
CA ILE A 212 -13.65 -14.23 0.27
C ILE A 212 -14.66 -14.07 -0.86
N LYS A 213 -15.96 -14.23 -0.57
CA LYS A 213 -17.00 -14.33 -1.60
C LYS A 213 -17.23 -13.04 -2.37
N THR A 214 -16.85 -11.93 -1.76
CA THR A 214 -17.13 -10.58 -2.24
C THR A 214 -15.94 -9.97 -2.99
N ILE A 215 -14.88 -10.74 -3.23
CA ILE A 215 -13.74 -10.34 -4.07
C ILE A 215 -14.02 -10.73 -5.53
N ASP A 216 -13.88 -9.75 -6.43
CA ASP A 216 -13.97 -9.96 -7.88
C ASP A 216 -12.73 -10.69 -8.41
N ASP A 217 -12.90 -11.56 -9.41
CA ASP A 217 -11.79 -12.25 -10.10
C ASP A 217 -10.74 -11.29 -10.68
N GLU A 218 -11.15 -10.08 -11.09
CA GLU A 218 -10.26 -9.03 -11.59
C GLU A 218 -9.22 -8.63 -10.52
N ILE A 219 -9.59 -8.62 -9.24
CA ILE A 219 -8.69 -8.33 -8.11
C ILE A 219 -7.67 -9.46 -7.97
N LEU A 220 -8.13 -10.71 -8.04
CA LEU A 220 -7.26 -11.89 -7.95
C LEU A 220 -6.20 -11.88 -9.06
N LEU A 221 -6.62 -11.57 -10.30
CA LEU A 221 -5.73 -11.44 -11.44
C LEU A 221 -4.70 -10.31 -11.25
N MET A 222 -5.11 -9.14 -10.76
CA MET A 222 -4.18 -8.04 -10.49
C MET A 222 -3.15 -8.41 -9.43
N VAL A 223 -3.61 -9.01 -8.33
CA VAL A 223 -2.76 -9.47 -7.23
C VAL A 223 -1.81 -10.57 -7.69
N GLU A 224 -2.25 -11.54 -8.47
CA GLU A 224 -1.36 -12.62 -8.94
C GLU A 224 -0.30 -12.13 -9.94
N GLN A 225 -0.61 -11.08 -10.70
CA GLN A 225 0.23 -10.60 -11.81
C GLN A 225 1.14 -9.41 -11.45
N HIS A 226 1.13 -8.89 -10.22
CA HIS A 226 1.79 -7.61 -9.91
C HIS A 226 3.33 -7.64 -10.08
N HIS A 227 3.98 -8.81 -9.98
CA HIS A 227 5.40 -8.98 -10.34
C HIS A 227 5.65 -9.52 -11.75
N MET A 228 4.59 -9.82 -12.52
CA MET A 228 4.74 -10.30 -13.89
C MET A 228 5.08 -9.16 -14.84
N ARG A 229 5.92 -9.46 -15.84
CA ARG A 229 6.32 -8.51 -16.87
C ARG A 229 6.13 -9.12 -18.26
N PRO A 230 5.80 -8.31 -19.28
CA PRO A 230 5.79 -8.75 -20.67
C PRO A 230 7.07 -9.51 -21.04
N MET A 231 6.91 -10.56 -21.86
CA MET A 231 7.99 -11.46 -22.29
C MET A 231 8.64 -12.27 -21.16
N GLY A 232 7.97 -12.40 -20.01
CA GLY A 232 8.40 -13.29 -18.94
C GLY A 232 9.61 -12.86 -18.14
N ARG A 233 9.81 -11.55 -18.03
CA ARG A 233 10.89 -10.95 -17.24
C ARG A 233 10.52 -10.73 -15.77
N GLY A 234 9.43 -11.33 -15.31
CA GLY A 234 8.91 -11.21 -13.95
C GLY A 234 8.52 -12.59 -13.38
N PHE A 235 7.84 -12.60 -12.25
CA PHE A 235 7.42 -13.83 -11.57
C PHE A 235 5.98 -13.72 -11.04
N PRO A 236 5.31 -14.85 -10.74
CA PRO A 236 5.71 -16.22 -11.09
C PRO A 236 5.79 -16.43 -12.61
N THR A 237 6.67 -17.32 -13.07
CA THR A 237 6.86 -17.55 -14.51
C THR A 237 5.77 -18.44 -15.09
N TRP A 238 4.90 -17.88 -15.91
CA TRP A 238 3.84 -18.61 -16.63
C TRP A 238 4.26 -18.92 -18.06
N ASN A 239 3.53 -19.78 -18.76
CA ASN A 239 3.78 -20.02 -20.18
C ASN A 239 3.44 -18.77 -21.00
N PHE A 240 4.45 -17.98 -21.37
CA PHE A 240 4.32 -16.65 -21.97
C PHE A 240 3.82 -16.63 -23.42
N GLN A 241 3.62 -17.79 -24.03
CA GLN A 241 3.18 -17.86 -25.43
C GLN A 241 1.74 -17.36 -25.63
N GLU A 242 0.94 -17.26 -24.56
CA GLU A 242 -0.49 -16.85 -24.64
C GLU A 242 -0.95 -15.87 -23.55
N LEU A 243 -0.09 -15.50 -22.58
CA LEU A 243 -0.52 -14.70 -21.44
C LEU A 243 -0.63 -13.20 -21.79
N GLN A 244 -1.86 -12.70 -21.88
CA GLN A 244 -2.14 -11.26 -21.87
C GLN A 244 -2.29 -10.78 -20.43
N LEU A 245 -1.34 -9.95 -19.97
CA LEU A 245 -1.39 -9.35 -18.64
C LEU A 245 -2.55 -8.35 -18.54
N HIS A 246 -3.28 -8.42 -17.43
CA HIS A 246 -4.40 -7.52 -17.18
C HIS A 246 -3.92 -6.05 -17.20
N PRO A 247 -4.60 -5.13 -17.91
CA PRO A 247 -4.14 -3.74 -18.01
C PRO A 247 -3.98 -3.05 -16.65
N LEU A 248 -4.91 -3.27 -15.72
CA LEU A 248 -4.81 -2.75 -14.36
C LEU A 248 -3.73 -3.48 -13.53
N GLY A 249 -3.46 -4.76 -13.83
CA GLY A 249 -2.35 -5.49 -13.20
C GLY A 249 -0.99 -4.92 -13.59
N GLN A 250 -0.85 -4.44 -14.84
CA GLN A 250 0.35 -3.73 -15.28
C GLN A 250 0.49 -2.35 -14.61
N ILE A 251 -0.62 -1.64 -14.35
CA ILE A 251 -0.61 -0.39 -13.57
C ILE A 251 -0.18 -0.66 -12.13
N LEU A 252 -0.74 -1.70 -11.50
CA LEU A 252 -0.33 -2.11 -10.16
C LEU A 252 1.17 -2.42 -10.13
N ALA A 253 1.64 -3.25 -11.07
CA ALA A 253 3.03 -3.66 -11.19
C ALA A 253 4.06 -2.51 -11.26
N ILE A 254 3.80 -1.46 -12.06
CA ILE A 254 4.71 -0.31 -12.14
C ILE A 254 4.62 0.58 -10.90
N SER A 255 3.43 0.65 -10.29
CA SER A 255 3.18 1.46 -9.10
C SER A 255 3.84 0.85 -7.87
N ASP A 256 3.78 -0.48 -7.77
CA ASP A 256 4.47 -1.31 -6.80
C ASP A 256 6.00 -1.09 -6.88
N GLU A 257 6.62 -1.31 -8.05
CA GLU A 257 8.06 -1.06 -8.23
C GLU A 257 8.47 0.35 -7.81
N TYR A 258 7.64 1.35 -8.12
CA TYR A 258 7.93 2.73 -7.78
C TYR A 258 7.84 2.97 -6.28
N SER A 259 6.72 2.57 -5.65
CA SER A 259 6.48 2.72 -4.21
C SER A 259 7.59 2.06 -3.39
N LYS A 260 8.00 0.85 -3.78
CA LYS A 260 9.14 0.15 -3.19
C LYS A 260 10.44 0.94 -3.29
N SER A 261 10.71 1.50 -4.48
CA SER A 261 11.88 2.35 -4.68
C SER A 261 11.84 3.58 -3.78
N LEU A 262 10.67 4.21 -3.59
CA LEU A 262 10.51 5.36 -2.68
C LEU A 262 10.90 5.02 -1.24
N SER A 263 10.49 3.84 -0.76
CA SER A 263 10.82 3.35 0.59
C SER A 263 12.32 3.11 0.77
N ALA A 264 12.99 2.59 -0.25
CA ALA A 264 14.44 2.33 -0.22
C ALA A 264 15.30 3.61 -0.17
N PHE A 265 14.83 4.73 -0.74
CA PHE A 265 15.60 5.99 -0.77
C PHE A 265 15.59 6.77 0.55
N GLY A 266 14.91 6.25 1.59
CA GLY A 266 14.90 6.79 2.93
C GLY A 266 14.10 8.08 3.03
N ARG A 267 12.84 7.96 3.45
CA ARG A 267 11.98 9.01 4.06
C ARG A 267 12.43 10.47 3.80
N GLY A 268 12.47 10.90 2.54
CA GLY A 268 12.64 12.31 2.18
C GLY A 268 13.82 12.74 1.29
N LYS A 269 14.59 11.86 0.66
CA LYS A 269 15.58 12.29 -0.37
C LYS A 269 15.61 11.40 -1.61
N ILE A 270 14.65 11.60 -2.49
CA ILE A 270 14.72 11.05 -3.85
C ILE A 270 15.63 11.96 -4.68
N ASN A 271 16.79 11.46 -5.10
CA ASN A 271 17.67 12.23 -5.97
C ASN A 271 17.37 11.96 -7.46
N LYS A 272 17.74 12.90 -8.33
CA LYS A 272 17.52 12.79 -9.79
C LYS A 272 18.20 11.56 -10.41
N SER A 273 19.30 11.06 -9.85
CA SER A 273 20.01 9.88 -10.35
C SER A 273 19.25 8.58 -10.09
N GLU A 274 18.63 8.43 -8.93
CA GLU A 274 17.80 7.28 -8.55
C GLU A 274 16.52 7.23 -9.39
N LEU A 275 15.86 8.38 -9.56
CA LEU A 275 14.76 8.57 -10.49
C LEU A 275 15.15 8.19 -11.93
N ASN A 276 16.30 8.66 -12.41
CA ASN A 276 16.79 8.31 -13.74
C ASN A 276 17.12 6.81 -13.87
N SER A 277 17.59 6.16 -12.80
CA SER A 277 17.83 4.71 -12.80
C SER A 277 16.51 3.92 -12.89
N PHE A 278 15.51 4.33 -12.12
CA PHE A 278 14.17 3.75 -12.16
C PHE A 278 13.57 3.81 -13.58
N SER A 279 13.63 4.99 -14.21
CA SER A 279 13.12 5.18 -15.58
C SER A 279 13.76 4.25 -16.63
N LYS A 280 15.02 3.84 -16.42
CA LYS A 280 15.73 2.89 -17.30
C LYS A 280 15.28 1.44 -17.06
N GLY A 281 14.91 1.10 -15.82
CA GLY A 281 14.36 -0.21 -15.43
C GLY A 281 12.98 -0.49 -16.00
N LEU A 282 12.21 0.57 -16.32
CA LEU A 282 10.87 0.46 -16.89
C LEU A 282 10.83 -0.19 -18.28
N GLY A 283 11.96 -0.54 -18.91
CA GLY A 283 12.02 -1.20 -20.23
C GLY A 283 11.12 -2.43 -20.40
N SER A 284 10.70 -3.04 -19.30
CA SER A 284 9.81 -4.20 -19.21
C SER A 284 8.34 -3.89 -19.48
N PHE A 285 7.87 -2.67 -19.22
CA PHE A 285 6.46 -2.28 -19.29
C PHE A 285 6.02 -1.78 -20.67
N ASP A 286 4.70 -1.78 -20.91
CA ASP A 286 4.09 -1.22 -22.11
C ASP A 286 4.48 0.26 -22.35
N GLN A 287 4.60 0.66 -23.61
CA GLN A 287 5.03 2.02 -23.96
C GLN A 287 4.05 3.11 -23.51
N LYS A 288 2.73 2.87 -23.63
CA LYS A 288 1.71 3.85 -23.22
C LYS A 288 1.74 4.04 -21.71
N LEU A 289 1.80 2.93 -20.97
CA LEU A 289 1.92 2.94 -19.51
C LEU A 289 3.15 3.73 -19.04
N ARG A 290 4.32 3.46 -19.62
CA ARG A 290 5.56 4.17 -19.26
C ARG A 290 5.49 5.67 -19.53
N LYS A 291 4.92 6.07 -20.66
CA LYS A 291 4.78 7.49 -21.01
C LYS A 291 3.89 8.22 -20.00
N ALA A 292 2.73 7.65 -19.66
CA ALA A 292 1.84 8.21 -18.65
C ALA A 292 2.54 8.32 -17.29
N PHE A 293 3.19 7.25 -16.86
CA PHE A 293 3.93 7.22 -15.60
C PHE A 293 5.03 8.28 -15.52
N LEU A 294 5.85 8.42 -16.58
CA LEU A 294 6.91 9.42 -16.64
C LEU A 294 6.35 10.86 -16.66
N ALA A 295 5.21 11.09 -17.32
CA ALA A 295 4.58 12.41 -17.36
C ALA A 295 4.08 12.88 -15.98
N ILE A 296 3.71 11.95 -15.09
CA ILE A 296 3.26 12.29 -13.73
C ILE A 296 4.44 12.61 -12.83
N PHE A 297 5.43 11.72 -12.79
CA PHE A 297 6.45 11.70 -11.73
C PHE A 297 7.80 12.29 -12.15
N PHE A 298 8.01 12.58 -13.44
CA PHE A 298 9.30 12.98 -14.02
C PHE A 298 9.20 14.13 -15.03
N ALA A 299 8.05 14.81 -15.10
CA ALA A 299 7.85 15.99 -15.95
C ALA A 299 8.57 17.25 -15.42
#